data_AF-A0A7V2PG11-F1
#
_entry.id   AF-A0A7V2PG11-F1
#
_cell.length_a   1.000
_cell.length_b   1.000
_cell.length_c   1.000
_cell.angle_alpha   90.00
_cell.angle_beta   90.00
_cell.angle_gamma   90.00
#
_symmetry.space_group_name_H-M   'P 1'
#
loop_
_entity.id
_entity.type
_entity.pdbx_description
1 polymer ?
#
loop_
_entity_poly.entity_id
_entity_poly.type
_entity_poly.pdbx_seq_one_letter_code
_entity_poly.pdbx_strand_id
1 'polypeptide(L)' 'MEELCPVCNEPLDEIYAVTCVVCGRKVHFHSSELPGDDCCQVVTQLGACGLSFMCNPCAMHVKAQ' A
#
# COMPACT_ATOMS: atom_id res chain seq x y z
N MET A 1 -4.92 18.45 -9.37
CA MET A 1 -3.69 17.71 -9.69
C MET A 1 -3.98 16.29 -9.27
N GLU A 2 -4.09 15.36 -10.21
CA GLU A 2 -4.33 13.95 -9.89
C GLU A 2 -3.07 13.39 -9.21
N GLU A 3 -3.23 12.74 -8.06
CA GLU A 3 -2.13 12.10 -7.35
C GLU A 3 -1.86 10.74 -8.02
N LEU A 4 -0.58 10.43 -8.30
CA LEU A 4 -0.20 9.17 -8.93
C LEU A 4 0.30 8.17 -7.89
N CYS A 5 -0.01 6.90 -8.09
CA CYS A 5 0.50 5.83 -7.25
C CYS A 5 2.02 5.69 -7.47
N PRO A 6 2.85 5.77 -6.42
CA PRO A 6 4.31 5.67 -6.57
C PRO A 6 4.82 4.26 -6.89
N VAL A 7 3.92 3.27 -7.00
CA VAL A 7 4.27 1.87 -7.30
C VAL A 7 4.01 1.54 -8.77
N CYS A 8 2.82 1.86 -9.29
CA CYS A 8 2.43 1.58 -10.67
C CYS A 8 2.41 2.82 -11.58
N ASN A 9 2.55 4.03 -11.03
CA ASN A 9 2.44 5.32 -11.72
C ASN A 9 1.06 5.64 -12.34
N GLU A 10 0.05 4.84 -12.05
CA GLU A 10 -1.34 5.11 -12.46
C GLU A 10 -2.03 6.09 -11.50
N PRO A 11 -3.06 6.83 -11.96
CA PRO A 11 -3.83 7.74 -11.10
C PRO A 11 -4.46 7.04 -9.90
N LEU A 12 -4.40 7.68 -8.73
CA LEU A 12 -5.05 7.20 -7.51
C LEU A 12 -6.54 7.56 -7.53
N ASP A 13 -7.38 6.55 -7.37
CA ASP A 13 -8.76 6.73 -6.95
C ASP A 13 -8.79 6.85 -5.42
N GLU A 14 -9.30 7.97 -4.88
CA GLU A 14 -9.34 8.20 -3.43
C GLU A 14 -10.14 7.14 -2.67
N ILE A 15 -11.10 6.47 -3.33
CA ILE A 15 -11.91 5.41 -2.73
C ILE A 15 -11.09 4.13 -2.53
N TYR A 16 -10.13 3.88 -3.43
CA TYR A 16 -9.30 2.67 -3.45
C TYR A 16 -7.82 2.97 -3.17
N ALA A 17 -7.54 4.05 -2.43
CA ALA A 17 -6.21 4.45 -2.02
C ALA A 17 -6.03 4.32 -0.50
N VAL A 18 -4.93 3.70 -0.09
CA VAL A 18 -4.53 3.57 1.32
C VAL A 18 -3.20 4.25 1.56
N THR A 19 -2.95 4.66 2.81
CA THR A 19 -1.68 5.30 3.19
C THR A 19 -0.70 4.26 3.71
N CYS A 20 0.51 4.24 3.15
CA CYS A 20 1.58 3.40 3.64
C CYS A 20 2.03 3.84 5.04
N VAL A 21 1.99 2.93 6.02
CA VAL A 21 2.38 3.20 7.42
C VAL A 21 3.86 3.57 7.58
N VAL A 22 4.71 3.20 6.63
CA VAL A 22 6.16 3.44 6.69
C VAL A 22 6.55 4.77 6.05
N CYS A 23 6.11 5.03 4.81
CA CYS A 23 6.54 6.20 4.05
C CYS A 23 5.49 7.31 3.94
N GLY A 24 4.27 7.09 4.43
CA GLY A 24 3.18 8.06 4.43
C GLY A 24 2.58 8.38 3.05
N ARG A 25 3.02 7.71 1.98
CA ARG A 25 2.48 7.91 0.62
C ARG A 25 1.20 7.11 0.42
N LYS A 26 0.26 7.66 -0.36
CA LYS A 26 -0.92 6.92 -0.83
C LYS A 26 -0.54 5.93 -1.94
N VAL A 27 -1.18 4.77 -1.94
CA VAL A 27 -0.99 3.68 -2.89
C VAL A 27 -2.32 2.98 -3.16
N HIS A 28 -2.46 2.33 -4.31
CA HIS A 28 -3.66 1.54 -4.60
C HIS A 28 -3.84 0.37 -3.64
N PHE A 29 -5.09 0.14 -3.28
CA PHE A 29 -5.57 -1.02 -2.55
C PHE A 29 -6.71 -1.66 -3.35
N HIS A 30 -6.45 -2.82 -3.95
CA HIS A 30 -7.48 -3.62 -4.58
C HIS A 30 -7.85 -4.76 -3.64
N SER A 31 -9.04 -4.70 -3.04
CA SER A 31 -9.51 -5.75 -2.13
C SER A 31 -9.85 -7.07 -2.84
N SER A 32 -9.82 -7.11 -4.18
CA SER A 32 -10.53 -8.12 -4.97
C SER A 32 -9.75 -8.80 -6.09
N GLU A 33 -8.48 -8.49 -6.38
CA GLU A 33 -7.83 -9.04 -7.58
C GLU A 33 -6.46 -9.69 -7.35
N LEU A 34 -6.08 -10.49 -8.36
CA LEU A 34 -5.13 -11.59 -8.36
C LEU A 34 -3.74 -11.27 -7.76
N PRO A 35 -3.02 -12.29 -7.24
CA PRO A 35 -1.67 -12.11 -6.72
C PRO A 35 -0.73 -11.56 -7.80
N GLY A 36 -0.39 -10.27 -7.70
CA GLY A 36 0.53 -9.60 -8.62
C GLY A 36 0.31 -8.09 -8.80
N ASP A 37 -0.93 -7.60 -8.64
CA ASP A 37 -1.29 -6.19 -8.94
C ASP A 37 -1.45 -5.30 -7.70
N ASP A 38 -1.27 -5.85 -6.50
CA ASP A 38 -1.38 -5.09 -5.26
C ASP A 38 -0.19 -4.14 -5.09
N CYS A 39 -0.44 -2.83 -5.09
CA CYS A 39 0.60 -1.82 -4.81
C CYS A 39 1.03 -1.80 -3.32
N CYS A 40 0.30 -2.53 -2.47
CA CYS A 40 0.55 -2.59 -1.04
C CYS A 40 0.18 -3.95 -0.43
N GLN A 41 0.77 -4.24 0.72
CA GLN A 41 0.48 -5.42 1.52
C GLN A 41 -0.27 -4.99 2.79
N VAL A 42 -1.27 -5.78 3.18
CA VAL A 42 -1.92 -5.63 4.48
C VAL A 42 -0.99 -6.20 5.55
N VAL A 43 -0.65 -5.39 6.54
CA VAL A 43 0.15 -5.77 7.70
C VAL A 43 -0.66 -5.61 8.96
N THR A 44 -0.66 -6.64 9.80
CA THR A 44 -1.25 -6.58 11.13
C THR A 44 -0.24 -5.97 12.09
N GLN A 45 -0.60 -4.85 12.71
CA GLN A 45 0.25 -4.24 13.72
C GLN A 45 -0.07 -4.86 15.08
N LEU A 46 0.84 -5.68 15.62
CA LEU A 46 0.74 -6.25 16.97
C LEU A 46 0.65 -5.11 18.00
N GLY A 47 -0.57 -4.77 18.42
CA GLY A 47 -0.86 -3.72 19.39
C GLY A 47 -1.96 -2.74 18.98
N ALA A 48 -2.34 -2.69 17.70
CA ALA A 48 -3.51 -1.96 17.23
C ALA A 48 -4.58 -2.95 16.76
N CYS A 49 -5.82 -2.80 17.19
CA CYS A 49 -6.96 -3.54 16.64
C CYS A 49 -7.35 -2.99 15.25
N GLY A 50 -6.38 -2.88 14.34
CA GLY A 50 -6.55 -2.26 13.03
C GLY A 50 -5.68 -2.93 11.97
N LEU A 51 -6.14 -2.81 10.72
CA LEU A 51 -5.35 -3.17 9.55
C LEU A 51 -4.46 -1.97 9.20
N SER A 52 -3.17 -2.23 9.02
CA SER A 52 -2.22 -1.27 8.49
C SER A 52 -1.82 -1.68 7.08
N PHE A 53 -1.47 -0.71 6.25
CA PHE A 53 -1.08 -0.97 4.85
C PHE A 53 0.37 -0.55 4.65
N MET A 54 1.13 -1.35 3.92
CA MET A 54 2.53 -1.09 3.62
C MET A 54 2.78 -1.24 2.12
N CYS A 55 3.31 -0.21 1.46
CA CYS A 55 3.59 -0.31 0.02
C CYS A 55 4.69 -1.35 -0.28
N ASN A 56 4.64 -1.96 -1.46
CA ASN A 56 5.61 -2.99 -1.85
C ASN A 56 7.07 -2.55 -1.75
N PRO A 57 7.46 -1.32 -2.17
CA PRO A 57 8.82 -0.85 -1.98
C PRO A 57 9.27 -0.85 -0.52
N CYS A 58 8.39 -0.47 0.42
CA CYS A 58 8.71 -0.52 1.85
C CYS A 58 8.78 -1.97 2.36
N ALA A 59 7.87 -2.84 1.93
CA ALA A 59 7.86 -4.24 2.32
C ALA A 59 9.15 -4.98 1.87
N MET A 60 9.66 -4.68 0.67
CA MET A 60 10.92 -5.25 0.17
C MET A 60 12.12 -4.82 1.01
N HIS A 61 12.16 -3.58 1.49
CA HIS A 61 13.23 -3.12 2.37
C HIS A 61 13.20 -3.79 3.75
N VAL A 62 12.02 -4.07 4.30
CA VAL A 62 11.88 -4.72 5.61
C VAL A 62 12.28 -6.20 5.55
N LYS A 63 11.95 -6.91 4.46
CA LYS A 63 12.29 -8.34 4.28
C LYS A 63 13.76 -8.62 4.00
N ALA A 64 14.53 -7.60 3.64
CA ALA A 64 15.97 -7.72 3.36
C ALA A 64 16.85 -7.64 4.62
N GLN A 65 16.25 -7.47 5.81
CA GLN A 65 16.92 -7.47 7.12
C GLN A 65 16.71 -8.80 7.82
#